data_AF-F6H917-F1
#
_entry.id   AF-F6H917-F1
#
_cell.length_a   1.000
_cell.length_b   1.000
_cell.length_c   1.000
_cell.angle_alpha   90.00
_cell.angle_beta   90.00
_cell.angle_gamma   90.00
#
_symmetry.space_group_name_H-M   'P 1'
#
loop_
_entity.id
_entity.type
_entity.pdbx_description
1 polymer ?
#
loop_
_entity_poly.entity_id
_entity_poly.type
_entity_poly.pdbx_seq_one_letter_code
_entity_poly.pdbx_strand_id
1 'polypeptide(L)' 'MCLCVFDFINFEFNPDGLFFAVKEVSLLDKGKWGKQGIYQLEQEISLLSQLEHENIVRYYGTDKVCFLHLESASFVFL' A
#
# COMPACT_ATOMS: atom_id res chain seq x y z
N MET A 1 15.80 10.79 -6.04
CA MET A 1 15.01 9.70 -6.67
C MET A 1 14.74 8.69 -5.57
N CYS A 2 13.57 8.77 -4.93
CA CYS A 2 13.23 7.90 -3.80
C CYS A 2 12.91 6.51 -4.37
N LEU A 3 13.62 5.48 -3.91
CA LEU A 3 13.40 4.09 -4.31
C LEU A 3 12.14 3.57 -3.59
N CYS A 4 10.97 3.87 -4.15
CA CYS A 4 9.71 3.20 -3.82
C CYS A 4 9.19 2.39 -5.03
N VAL A 5 10.07 1.91 -5.91
CA VAL A 5 9.68 1.36 -7.23
C VAL A 5 9.86 -0.16 -7.35
N PHE A 6 9.88 -0.88 -6.22
CA PHE A 6 9.78 -2.34 -6.27
C PHE A 6 8.70 -2.79 -5.30
N ASP A 7 7.48 -2.44 -5.67
CA ASP A 7 6.27 -2.87 -4.98
C ASP A 7 5.89 -4.24 -5.53
N PHE A 8 6.05 -5.29 -4.72
CA PHE A 8 5.59 -6.62 -5.07
C PHE A 8 4.06 -6.61 -5.06
N ILE A 9 3.46 -7.04 -6.17
CA ILE A 9 2.02 -7.30 -6.24
C ILE A 9 1.84 -8.80 -6.08
N ASN A 10 1.32 -9.20 -4.92
CA ASN A 10 0.89 -10.57 -4.67
C ASN A 10 -0.58 -10.73 -5.03
N PHE A 11 -0.96 -11.89 -5.52
CA PHE A 11 -2.35 -12.23 -5.77
C PHE A 11 -2.77 -13.27 -4.75
N GLU A 12 -3.76 -12.92 -3.94
CA GLU A 12 -4.21 -13.72 -2.80
C GLU A 12 -5.69 -14.07 -2.97
N PHE A 13 -6.09 -15.13 -2.26
CA PHE A 13 -7.45 -15.64 -2.26
C PHE A 13 -8.03 -15.56 -0.86
N ASN A 14 -9.14 -14.84 -0.71
CA ASN A 14 -9.84 -14.76 0.56
C ASN A 14 -10.69 -16.04 0.75
N PRO A 15 -10.90 -16.56 1.98
CA PRO A 15 -11.90 -17.59 2.26
C PRO A 15 -13.28 -17.36 1.61
N ASP A 16 -13.65 -16.11 1.32
CA ASP A 16 -14.89 -15.75 0.61
C ASP A 16 -14.88 -16.00 -0.92
N GLY A 17 -13.80 -16.55 -1.49
CA GLY A 17 -13.76 -16.86 -2.92
C GLY A 17 -13.26 -15.72 -3.82
N LEU A 18 -12.86 -14.61 -3.22
CA LEU A 18 -12.45 -13.40 -3.93
C LEU A 18 -10.93 -13.36 -4.08
N PHE A 19 -10.50 -12.96 -5.27
CA PHE A 19 -9.10 -12.70 -5.53
C PHE A 19 -8.76 -11.23 -5.36
N PHE A 20 -7.67 -10.94 -4.67
CA PHE A 20 -7.23 -9.58 -4.45
C PHE A 20 -5.74 -9.43 -4.70
N ALA A 21 -5.35 -8.25 -5.17
CA ALA A 21 -3.97 -7.86 -5.32
C ALA A 21 -3.50 -7.16 -4.04
N VAL A 22 -2.43 -7.66 -3.43
CA VAL A 22 -1.75 -7.02 -2.30
C VAL A 22 -0.48 -6.37 -2.80
N LYS A 23 -0.35 -5.06 -2.60
CA LYS A 23 0.85 -4.30 -2.89
C LYS A 23 1.61 -4.04 -1.60
N GLU A 24 2.82 -4.56 -1.47
CA GLU A 24 3.67 -4.31 -0.30
C GLU A 24 4.64 -3.16 -0.55
N VAL A 25 4.65 -2.20 0.39
CA VAL A 25 5.53 -1.02 0.36
C VAL A 25 6.39 -1.00 1.61
N SER A 26 7.72 -1.00 1.42
CA SER A 26 8.68 -0.86 2.50
C SER A 26 8.93 0.61 2.83
N LEU A 27 8.53 1.03 4.04
CA LEU A 27 8.78 2.35 4.60
C LEU A 27 10.09 2.28 5.42
N LEU A 28 11.22 2.27 4.70
CA LEU A 28 12.54 2.37 5.32
C LEU A 28 12.69 3.73 6.00
N ASP A 29 12.77 3.77 7.34
CA ASP A 29 13.01 5.00 8.09
C ASP A 29 14.45 5.48 7.89
N LYS A 30 14.68 6.23 6.81
CA LYS A 30 15.95 6.90 6.50
C LYS A 30 15.92 8.40 6.86
N GLY A 31 15.34 8.75 8.01
CA GLY A 31 15.34 10.13 8.51
C GLY A 31 14.36 11.06 7.78
N LYS A 32 14.74 12.32 7.50
CA LYS A 32 13.83 13.35 6.94
C LYS A 32 13.09 12.91 5.66
N TRP A 33 13.66 12.00 4.89
CA TRP A 33 13.08 11.49 3.64
C TRP A 33 12.00 10.41 3.86
N GLY A 34 12.07 9.64 4.95
CA GLY A 34 11.06 8.65 5.32
C GLY A 34 9.71 9.30 5.63
N LYS A 35 9.74 10.43 6.34
CA LYS A 35 8.54 11.23 6.64
C LYS A 35 7.84 11.77 5.38
N GLN A 36 8.61 12.12 4.35
CA GLN A 36 8.05 12.57 3.08
C GLN A 36 7.43 11.43 2.28
N GLY A 37 8.04 10.23 2.32
CA GLY A 37 7.47 9.01 1.72
C GLY A 37 6.15 8.63 2.38
N ILE A 38 6.09 8.65 3.73
CA ILE A 38 4.85 8.38 4.48
C ILE A 38 3.74 9.37 4.10
N TYR A 39 4.05 10.66 4.05
CA TYR A 39 3.05 11.67 3.66
C TYR A 39 2.52 11.47 2.24
N GLN A 40 3.38 11.14 1.28
CA GLN A 40 2.96 10.81 -0.09
C GLN A 40 2.07 9.57 -0.12
N LEU A 41 2.42 8.56 0.67
CA LEU A 41 1.66 7.33 0.80
C LEU A 41 0.25 7.59 1.35
N GLU A 42 0.14 8.44 2.39
CA GLU A 42 -1.16 8.83 2.95
C GLU A 42 -2.02 9.62 1.96
N GLN A 43 -1.40 10.47 1.13
CA GLN A 43 -2.12 11.15 0.05
C GLN A 43 -2.64 10.16 -1.00
N GLU A 44 -1.83 9.17 -1.39
CA GLU A 44 -2.24 8.14 -2.34
C GLU A 44 -3.40 7.30 -1.78
N ILE A 45 -3.34 6.86 -0.52
CA ILE A 45 -4.45 6.15 0.17
C ILE A 45 -5.71 7.00 0.16
N SER A 46 -5.61 8.29 0.50
CA SER A 46 -6.75 9.19 0.57
C SER A 46 -7.43 9.35 -0.78
N LEU A 47 -6.65 9.43 -1.87
CA LEU A 47 -7.17 9.50 -3.23
C LEU A 47 -7.79 8.16 -3.67
N LEU A 48 -7.09 7.04 -3.46
CA LEU A 48 -7.57 5.71 -3.83
C LEU A 48 -8.87 5.35 -3.10
N SER A 49 -8.99 5.75 -1.83
CA SER A 49 -10.20 5.51 -1.03
C SER A 49 -11.44 6.26 -1.57
N GLN A 50 -11.25 7.29 -2.39
CA GLN A 50 -12.35 8.04 -3.02
C GLN A 50 -12.71 7.50 -4.40
N LEU A 51 -11.87 6.65 -5.00
CA LEU A 51 -12.07 6.10 -6.33
C LEU A 51 -12.89 4.80 -6.25
N GLU A 52 -14.19 4.92 -6.50
CA GLU A 52 -15.10 3.79 -6.64
C GLU A 52 -15.75 3.84 -8.03
N HIS A 53 -15.23 3.06 -8.97
CA HIS A 53 -15.69 3.04 -10.35
C HIS A 53 -15.51 1.63 -10.96
N GLU A 54 -16.44 1.20 -11.81
CA GLU A 54 -16.47 -0.15 -12.38
C GLU A 54 -15.18 -0.54 -13.16
N ASN A 55 -14.56 0.45 -13.82
CA ASN A 55 -13.33 0.24 -14.61
C ASN A 55 -12.02 0.57 -13.86
N ILE A 56 -12.10 0.89 -12.56
CA ILE A 56 -10.93 1.24 -11.75
C ILE A 56 -10.82 0.21 -10.64
N VAL A 57 -9.63 -0.40 -10.54
CA VAL A 57 -9.29 -1.33 -9.46
C VAL A 57 -9.56 -0.66 -8.12
N ARG A 58 -10.38 -1.30 -7.30
CA ARG A 58 -10.90 -0.70 -6.07
C ARG A 58 -9.95 -1.00 -4.93
N TYR A 59 -9.61 0.04 -4.19
CA TYR A 59 -8.86 -0.10 -2.94
C TYR A 59 -9.81 -0.48 -1.79
N TYR A 60 -9.42 -1.48 -1.00
CA TYR A 60 -10.22 -2.00 0.12
C TYR A 60 -9.62 -1.67 1.49
N GLY A 61 -8.31 -1.50 1.58
CA GLY A 61 -7.67 -1.21 2.84
C GLY A 61 -6.16 -1.27 2.80
N THR A 62 -5.55 -0.75 3.87
CA THR A 62 -4.12 -0.80 4.11
C THR A 62 -3.90 -1.37 5.49
N ASP A 63 -3.00 -2.33 5.60
CA ASP A 63 -2.43 -2.78 6.87
C ASP A 63 -1.03 -2.20 7.05
N LYS A 64 -0.71 -1.73 8.26
CA LYS A 64 0.60 -1.14 8.59
C LYS A 64 1.26 -2.02 9.64
N VAL A 65 2.39 -2.63 9.28
CA VAL A 65 3.14 -3.49 10.20
C VAL A 65 4.43 -2.79 10.61
N CYS A 66 4.63 -2.65 11.92
CA CYS A 66 5.84 -2.09 12.51
C CYS A 66 6.76 -3.23 12.96
N PHE A 67 7.87 -3.47 12.25
CA PHE A 67 8.92 -4.40 12.66
C PHE A 67 10.16 -3.61 13.06
N LEU A 68 10.46 -3.45 14.36
CA LEU A 68 11.74 -2.96 14.90
C LEU A 68 12.58 -2.09 13.92
N HIS A 69 12.20 -0.81 13.73
CA HIS A 69 12.83 0.20 12.83
C HIS A 69 12.56 0.06 11.32
N LEU A 70 11.71 -0.87 10.90
CA LEU A 70 11.14 -0.96 9.56
C LEU A 70 9.62 -0.83 9.67
N GLU A 71 9.06 0.15 9.00
CA GLU A 71 7.61 0.20 8.77
C GLU A 71 7.34 -0.42 7.40
N SER A 72 6.29 -1.22 7.28
CA SER A 72 5.78 -1.69 6.00
C SER A 72 4.28 -1.45 5.93
N ALA A 73 3.80 -1.14 4.72
CA ALA A 73 2.38 -0.97 4.46
C ALA A 73 1.96 -1.93 3.34
N SER A 74 0.90 -2.70 3.58
CA SER A 74 0.31 -3.62 2.60
C SER A 74 -1.03 -3.05 2.15
N PHE A 75 -1.23 -2.88 0.85
CA PHE A 75 -2.43 -2.30 0.25
C PHE A 75 -3.23 -3.37 -0.47
N VAL A 76 -4.51 -3.47 -0.17
CA VAL A 76 -5.41 -4.49 -0.73
C VAL A 76 -6.29 -3.88 -1.82
N PHE A 77 -6.32 -4.53 -2.99
CA PHE A 77 -7.04 -4.11 -4.18
C PHE A 77 -7.88 -5.27 -4.77
N LEU A 78 -9.12 -5.02 -5.22
CA LEU A 78 -9.89 -5.96 -6.08
C LEU A 78 -10.16 -5.37 -7.47
#